data_AF-A0A494SQM4-F1
#
_entry.id   AF-A0A494SQM4-F1
#
_cell.length_a   1.000
_cell.length_b   1.000
_cell.length_c   1.000
_cell.angle_alpha   90.00
_cell.angle_beta   90.00
_cell.angle_gamma   90.00
#
_symmetry.space_group_name_H-M   'P 1'
#
loop_
_entity.id
_entity.type
_entity.pdbx_description
1 polymer ?
#
loop_
_entity_poly.entity_id
_entity_poly.type
_entity_poly.pdbx_seq_one_letter_code
_entity_poly.pdbx_strand_id
1 'polypeptide(L)'
;MKRLLLVGLSVVALAACGNTDDGSATAARESSAAPGQQAVTPTVAPSVGAVPNVVIPNSLSQIPALPTEVRIPSVDATPQVVQPVACIEPGSSVVVDALASIPQYFPDEAWTAGRMGDPCASFTWVEAAASPYATASTPEHILFFAGGVYLGTATAAPYSFTSVVGQTGDTVTVNYRWLVADEAFANPEGGPAAIRYQWDGSQVNMLDTLPTEVTG
;
A
#
# COMPACT_ATOMS: atom_id res chain seq x y z
N MET A 1 -10.17 25.06 -54.32
CA MET A 1 -8.73 25.08 -54.61
C MET A 1 -8.09 23.90 -53.91
N LYS A 2 -7.58 22.92 -54.68
CA LYS A 2 -7.07 21.62 -54.22
C LYS A 2 -5.76 21.82 -53.44
N ARG A 3 -5.67 21.35 -52.19
CA ARG A 3 -4.42 21.31 -51.42
C ARG A 3 -3.70 19.99 -51.73
N LEU A 4 -2.56 20.07 -52.41
CA LEU A 4 -1.69 18.93 -52.69
C LEU A 4 -1.05 18.42 -51.39
N LEU A 5 -1.10 17.10 -51.20
CA LEU A 5 -0.30 16.35 -50.22
C LEU A 5 1.19 16.44 -50.58
N LEU A 6 2.02 16.69 -49.58
CA LEU A 6 3.46 16.39 -49.62
C LEU A 6 3.73 15.30 -48.57
N VAL A 7 3.93 14.09 -49.09
CA VAL A 7 4.36 12.90 -48.34
C VAL A 7 5.86 13.03 -48.11
N GLY A 8 6.25 13.36 -46.88
CA GLY A 8 7.64 13.38 -46.44
C GLY A 8 8.07 11.98 -46.02
N LEU A 9 8.76 11.27 -46.91
CA LEU A 9 9.42 9.99 -46.68
C LEU A 9 10.67 10.24 -45.80
N SER A 10 10.60 10.00 -44.49
CA SER A 10 11.77 10.03 -43.60
C SER A 10 12.24 8.62 -43.28
N VAL A 11 13.49 8.36 -43.66
CA VAL A 11 14.20 7.09 -43.58
C VAL A 11 14.48 6.72 -42.12
N VAL A 12 14.10 5.51 -41.74
CA VAL A 12 14.44 4.88 -40.46
C VAL A 12 15.90 4.45 -40.49
N ALA A 13 16.72 4.97 -39.58
CA ALA A 13 18.04 4.43 -39.30
C ALA A 13 17.96 3.51 -38.07
N LEU A 14 18.03 2.19 -38.29
CA LEU A 14 18.29 1.23 -37.22
C LEU A 14 19.76 1.33 -36.81
N ALA A 15 20.04 1.87 -35.62
CA ALA A 15 21.31 1.67 -34.96
C ALA A 15 21.24 0.35 -34.16
N ALA A 16 21.66 -0.73 -34.82
CA ALA A 16 21.99 -1.98 -34.14
C ALA A 16 23.43 -1.89 -33.65
N CYS A 17 23.66 -2.06 -32.35
CA CYS A 17 24.95 -2.38 -31.78
C CYS A 17 24.78 -3.63 -30.92
N GLY A 18 24.98 -4.78 -31.53
CA GLY A 18 25.39 -5.99 -30.84
C GLY A 18 26.86 -6.24 -31.16
N ASN A 19 27.70 -6.43 -30.14
CA ASN A 19 28.54 -7.63 -29.98
C ASN A 19 29.26 -7.57 -28.61
N THR A 20 28.80 -8.42 -27.69
CA THR A 20 29.51 -9.61 -27.18
C THR A 20 31.03 -9.54 -26.92
N ASP A 21 31.33 -9.88 -25.66
CA ASP A 21 32.49 -10.55 -25.04
C ASP A 21 33.86 -9.86 -24.95
N ASP A 22 34.29 -9.65 -23.70
CA ASP A 22 35.37 -10.42 -23.03
C ASP A 22 36.07 -9.53 -21.99
N GLY A 23 36.12 -9.95 -20.73
CA GLY A 23 36.98 -9.26 -19.77
C GLY A 23 36.70 -9.47 -18.28
N SER A 24 37.12 -10.62 -17.78
CA SER A 24 37.61 -10.85 -16.41
C SER A 24 36.67 -10.61 -15.22
N ALA A 25 36.23 -11.75 -14.68
CA ALA A 25 35.95 -11.92 -13.27
C ALA A 25 37.05 -11.30 -12.39
N THR A 26 36.63 -10.45 -11.45
CA THR A 26 37.37 -10.27 -10.19
C THR A 26 36.37 -10.47 -9.05
N ALA A 27 36.31 -11.70 -8.57
CA ALA A 27 35.80 -11.97 -7.23
C ALA A 27 36.79 -11.32 -6.24
N ALA A 28 36.31 -10.39 -5.43
CA ALA A 28 37.01 -9.95 -4.23
C ALA A 28 36.11 -10.22 -3.04
N ARG A 29 36.16 -11.45 -2.53
CA ARG A 29 35.87 -11.73 -1.13
C ARG A 29 37.19 -11.69 -0.35
N GLU A 30 37.14 -10.90 0.72
CA GLU A 30 37.75 -11.13 2.03
C GLU A 30 39.29 -11.16 2.18
N SER A 31 39.80 -10.15 2.87
CA SER A 31 40.73 -10.34 4.01
C SER A 31 40.70 -9.08 4.88
N SER A 32 40.20 -9.16 6.10
CA SER A 32 40.85 -9.71 7.31
C SER A 32 41.65 -8.63 8.03
N ALA A 33 41.03 -8.07 9.07
CA ALA A 33 41.72 -7.48 10.20
C ALA A 33 41.15 -8.12 11.47
N ALA A 34 42.04 -8.82 12.18
CA ALA A 34 41.78 -9.67 13.33
C ALA A 34 41.52 -8.86 14.63
N PRO A 35 41.13 -9.53 15.72
CA PRO A 35 40.36 -8.96 16.83
C PRO A 35 41.22 -8.35 17.94
N GLY A 36 40.80 -7.18 18.43
CA GLY A 36 41.30 -6.57 19.66
C GLY A 36 40.74 -7.30 20.88
N GLN A 37 41.65 -7.86 21.69
CA GLN A 37 41.41 -8.54 22.95
C GLN A 37 41.30 -7.57 24.14
N GLN A 38 40.87 -8.13 25.28
CA GLN A 38 40.90 -7.64 26.68
C GLN A 38 39.53 -7.16 27.20
N ALA A 39 39.01 -7.65 28.33
CA ALA A 39 39.47 -8.65 29.28
C ALA A 39 38.24 -9.26 29.97
N VAL A 40 38.25 -10.59 30.14
CA VAL A 40 37.23 -11.33 30.88
C VAL A 40 37.68 -11.40 32.34
N THR A 41 36.92 -10.76 33.23
CA THR A 41 37.10 -10.92 34.68
C THR A 41 36.25 -12.11 35.13
N PRO A 42 36.82 -13.15 35.78
CA PRO A 42 36.02 -14.22 36.38
C PRO A 42 35.50 -13.75 37.73
N THR A 43 34.19 -13.60 37.88
CA THR A 43 33.56 -13.42 39.20
C THR A 43 32.82 -14.70 39.60
N VAL A 44 33.26 -15.20 40.74
CA VAL A 44 32.90 -16.43 41.46
C VAL A 44 31.39 -16.61 41.64
N ALA A 45 30.93 -17.84 41.40
CA ALA A 45 29.59 -18.31 41.75
C ALA A 45 29.47 -18.55 43.27
N PRO A 46 28.41 -18.05 43.94
CA PRO A 46 28.05 -18.53 45.26
C PRO A 46 27.11 -19.73 45.17
N SER A 47 27.40 -20.68 46.05
CA SER A 47 26.84 -22.01 46.19
C SER A 47 25.35 -22.07 46.51
N VAL A 48 24.74 -23.15 45.99
CA VAL A 48 23.54 -23.89 46.40
C VAL A 48 22.93 -23.46 47.75
N GLY A 49 21.80 -22.75 47.66
CA GLY A 49 20.84 -22.55 48.75
C GLY A 49 19.63 -23.45 48.54
N ALA A 50 19.33 -24.26 49.56
CA ALA A 50 18.36 -25.33 49.58
C ALA A 50 16.92 -24.92 49.22
N VAL A 51 16.23 -25.83 48.53
CA VAL A 51 14.78 -25.88 48.35
C VAL A 51 14.08 -25.90 49.72
N PRO A 52 13.12 -24.99 50.00
CA PRO A 52 12.23 -25.17 51.13
C PRO A 52 11.21 -26.27 50.80
N ASN A 53 11.23 -27.32 51.61
CA ASN A 53 10.27 -28.41 51.60
C ASN A 53 8.90 -27.86 52.00
N VAL A 54 7.96 -27.72 51.05
CA VAL A 54 6.59 -27.34 51.36
C VAL A 54 5.89 -28.55 51.98
N VAL A 55 5.73 -28.48 53.29
CA VAL A 55 4.88 -29.38 54.08
C VAL A 55 3.45 -29.23 53.58
N ILE A 56 2.84 -30.32 53.12
CA ILE A 56 1.41 -30.38 52.81
C ILE A 56 0.66 -30.64 54.13
N PRO A 57 -0.10 -29.70 54.70
CA PRO A 57 -1.05 -30.03 55.73
C PRO A 57 -2.23 -30.77 55.09
N ASN A 58 -2.31 -32.07 55.35
CA ASN A 58 -3.51 -32.86 55.09
C ASN A 58 -4.57 -32.50 56.15
N SER A 59 -5.37 -31.48 55.88
CA SER A 59 -6.52 -31.10 56.70
C SER A 59 -7.81 -31.30 55.92
N LEU A 60 -8.41 -32.48 56.07
CA LEU A 60 -9.81 -32.73 55.75
C LEU A 60 -10.69 -31.95 56.73
N SER A 61 -11.17 -30.77 56.34
CA SER A 61 -12.21 -30.05 57.07
C SER A 61 -12.99 -29.11 56.13
N GLN A 62 -14.11 -29.65 55.62
CA GLN A 62 -15.42 -29.00 55.52
C GLN A 62 -15.52 -27.70 54.68
N ILE A 63 -15.91 -27.85 53.41
CA ILE A 63 -16.38 -26.76 52.55
C ILE A 63 -17.80 -26.37 52.98
N PRO A 64 -18.09 -25.11 53.37
CA PRO A 64 -19.46 -24.62 53.52
C PRO A 64 -20.13 -24.50 52.15
N ALA A 65 -21.37 -24.96 52.03
CA ALA A 65 -22.15 -24.84 50.80
C ALA A 65 -22.29 -23.36 50.38
N LEU A 66 -21.87 -23.03 49.16
CA LEU A 66 -22.11 -21.72 48.55
C LEU A 66 -23.62 -21.52 48.30
N PRO A 67 -24.16 -20.31 48.51
CA PRO A 67 -25.53 -20.00 48.13
C PRO A 67 -25.69 -20.09 46.60
N THR A 68 -26.78 -20.73 46.20
CA THR A 68 -27.20 -20.87 44.80
C THR A 68 -27.58 -19.49 44.23
N GLU A 69 -27.05 -19.22 43.05
CA GLU A 69 -27.54 -18.26 42.04
C GLU A 69 -27.04 -16.80 42.12
N VAL A 70 -25.86 -16.56 41.52
CA VAL A 70 -25.58 -15.31 40.80
C VAL A 70 -25.85 -15.57 39.32
N ARG A 71 -27.03 -15.17 38.86
CA ARG A 71 -27.40 -15.24 37.44
C ARG A 71 -26.71 -14.08 36.69
N ILE A 72 -25.66 -14.40 35.94
CA ILE A 72 -25.12 -13.52 34.90
C ILE A 72 -26.19 -13.45 33.79
N PRO A 73 -26.60 -12.26 33.30
CA PRO A 73 -27.45 -12.19 32.12
C PRO A 73 -26.67 -12.79 30.94
N SER A 74 -27.11 -13.97 30.49
CA SER A 74 -26.61 -14.58 29.27
C SER A 74 -27.12 -13.75 28.11
N VAL A 75 -26.32 -12.77 27.67
CA VAL A 75 -26.48 -12.20 26.33
C VAL A 75 -26.22 -13.36 25.39
N ASP A 76 -27.25 -13.76 24.65
CA ASP A 76 -27.17 -14.75 23.60
C ASP A 76 -26.31 -14.17 22.46
N ALA A 77 -25.00 -14.11 22.69
CA ALA A 77 -24.02 -13.70 21.72
C ALA A 77 -23.83 -14.88 20.77
N THR A 78 -24.73 -14.98 19.79
CA THR A 78 -24.43 -15.71 18.55
C THR A 78 -23.06 -15.22 18.09
N PRO A 79 -22.08 -16.12 17.87
CA PRO A 79 -20.82 -15.72 17.27
C PRO A 79 -21.17 -15.02 15.97
N GLN A 80 -20.92 -13.70 15.90
CA GLN A 80 -20.98 -12.99 14.63
C GLN A 80 -19.96 -13.71 13.76
N VAL A 81 -20.44 -14.49 12.80
CA VAL A 81 -19.60 -15.04 11.74
C VAL A 81 -18.99 -13.81 11.09
N VAL A 82 -17.74 -13.51 11.44
CA VAL A 82 -16.93 -12.56 10.69
C VAL A 82 -16.81 -13.21 9.32
N GLN A 83 -17.73 -12.85 8.42
CA GLN A 83 -17.67 -13.25 7.03
C GLN A 83 -16.25 -12.90 6.57
N PRO A 84 -15.48 -13.85 6.01
CA PRO A 84 -14.21 -13.48 5.42
C PRO A 84 -14.52 -12.41 4.39
N VAL A 85 -13.91 -11.22 4.56
CA VAL A 85 -14.04 -10.14 3.58
C VAL A 85 -13.52 -10.71 2.28
N ALA A 86 -14.44 -10.98 1.34
CA ALA A 86 -14.06 -11.43 0.02
C ALA A 86 -13.20 -10.33 -0.61
N CYS A 87 -12.07 -10.71 -1.20
CA CYS A 87 -11.16 -9.76 -1.84
C CYS A 87 -11.91 -8.98 -2.93
N ILE A 88 -11.58 -7.71 -3.07
CA ILE A 88 -12.21 -6.85 -4.08
C ILE A 88 -11.66 -7.21 -5.46
N GLU A 89 -12.54 -7.53 -6.39
CA GLU A 89 -12.15 -7.75 -7.79
C GLU A 89 -12.32 -6.43 -8.58
N PRO A 90 -11.45 -6.12 -9.55
CA PRO A 90 -11.53 -4.87 -10.30
C PRO A 90 -12.83 -4.71 -11.10
N GLY A 91 -13.48 -5.82 -11.48
CA GLY A 91 -14.80 -5.83 -12.12
C GLY A 91 -15.98 -6.05 -11.17
N SER A 92 -15.74 -6.06 -9.85
CA SER A 92 -16.82 -6.22 -8.87
C SER A 92 -17.77 -5.03 -8.88
N SER A 93 -19.03 -5.26 -8.49
CA SER A 93 -20.05 -4.20 -8.47
C SER A 93 -19.62 -3.02 -7.61
N VAL A 94 -18.93 -3.25 -6.48
CA VAL A 94 -18.43 -2.16 -5.63
C VAL A 94 -17.44 -1.23 -6.37
N VAL A 95 -16.55 -1.77 -7.22
CA VAL A 95 -15.64 -0.94 -8.01
C VAL A 95 -16.41 -0.22 -9.13
N VAL A 96 -17.30 -0.92 -9.82
CA VAL A 96 -18.13 -0.34 -10.89
C VAL A 96 -19.01 0.80 -10.36
N ASP A 97 -19.65 0.60 -9.22
CA ASP A 97 -20.49 1.60 -8.56
C ASP A 97 -19.65 2.79 -8.08
N ALA A 98 -18.44 2.54 -7.55
CA ALA A 98 -17.52 3.60 -7.15
C ALA A 98 -17.08 4.46 -8.34
N LEU A 99 -16.71 3.84 -9.48
CA LEU A 99 -16.38 4.54 -10.73
C LEU A 99 -17.56 5.35 -11.27
N ALA A 100 -18.79 4.83 -11.16
CA ALA A 100 -20.00 5.54 -11.58
C ALA A 100 -20.40 6.68 -10.63
N SER A 101 -19.93 6.66 -9.38
CA SER A 101 -20.27 7.66 -8.36
C SER A 101 -19.46 8.96 -8.48
N ILE A 102 -18.30 8.93 -9.13
CA ILE A 102 -17.44 10.10 -9.32
C ILE A 102 -17.83 10.87 -10.60
N PRO A 103 -17.80 12.22 -10.59
CA PRO A 103 -18.13 13.02 -11.77
C PRO A 103 -17.29 12.64 -12.98
N GLN A 104 -17.89 12.57 -14.17
CA GLN A 104 -17.15 12.30 -15.40
C GLN A 104 -16.20 13.45 -15.72
N TYR A 105 -14.99 13.11 -16.18
CA TYR A 105 -14.04 14.10 -16.69
C TYR A 105 -14.33 14.47 -18.15
N PHE A 106 -14.59 13.46 -19.00
CA PHE A 106 -15.04 13.66 -20.38
C PHE A 106 -16.54 13.33 -20.49
N PRO A 107 -17.35 14.13 -21.21
CA PRO A 107 -18.81 13.96 -21.24
C PRO A 107 -19.31 12.57 -21.66
N ASP A 108 -18.59 11.91 -22.56
CA ASP A 108 -19.01 10.63 -23.15
C ASP A 108 -18.05 9.47 -22.80
N GLU A 109 -17.18 9.67 -21.80
CA GLU A 109 -16.20 8.66 -21.40
C GLU A 109 -16.40 8.28 -19.94
N ALA A 110 -16.58 6.99 -19.70
CA ALA A 110 -16.67 6.44 -18.37
C ALA A 110 -15.28 6.22 -17.78
N TRP A 111 -15.17 6.38 -16.47
CA TRP A 111 -13.99 5.96 -15.74
C TRP A 111 -13.75 4.45 -15.92
N THR A 112 -12.49 4.08 -16.16
CA THR A 112 -12.07 2.68 -16.30
C THR A 112 -11.15 2.31 -15.14
N ALA A 113 -11.42 1.18 -14.48
CA ALA A 113 -10.51 0.62 -13.49
C ALA A 113 -9.19 0.23 -14.16
N GLY A 114 -8.09 0.76 -13.62
CA GLY A 114 -6.73 0.49 -14.07
C GLY A 114 -5.99 -0.41 -13.08
N ARG A 115 -4.82 0.06 -12.64
CA ARG A 115 -4.02 -0.64 -11.62
C ARG A 115 -4.77 -0.68 -10.29
N MET A 116 -4.42 -1.67 -9.47
CA MET A 116 -4.96 -1.80 -8.12
C MET A 116 -3.89 -2.31 -7.16
N GLY A 117 -4.14 -2.09 -5.87
CA GLY A 117 -3.35 -2.65 -4.79
C GLY A 117 -3.62 -4.14 -4.55
N ASP A 118 -3.19 -4.64 -3.40
CA ASP A 118 -3.58 -5.98 -2.95
C ASP A 118 -5.11 -6.03 -2.77
N PRO A 119 -5.84 -6.86 -3.55
CA PRO A 119 -7.30 -6.94 -3.48
C PRO A 119 -7.82 -7.47 -2.13
N CYS A 120 -6.98 -8.14 -1.36
CA CYS A 120 -7.33 -8.75 -0.09
C CYS A 120 -6.86 -7.92 1.12
N ALA A 121 -6.18 -6.79 0.91
CA ALA A 121 -5.75 -5.92 1.99
C ALA A 121 -6.94 -5.26 2.70
N SER A 122 -6.82 -5.05 4.01
CA SER A 122 -7.83 -4.32 4.82
C SER A 122 -8.10 -2.92 4.31
N PHE A 123 -7.07 -2.28 3.75
CA PHE A 123 -7.13 -0.99 3.06
C PHE A 123 -6.43 -1.14 1.70
N THR A 124 -7.15 -0.89 0.62
CA THR A 124 -6.66 -1.03 -0.76
C THR A 124 -7.12 0.10 -1.65
N TRP A 125 -6.64 0.11 -2.88
CA TRP A 125 -6.86 1.17 -3.84
C TRP A 125 -7.11 0.63 -5.25
N VAL A 126 -7.85 1.41 -6.04
CA VAL A 126 -8.05 1.19 -7.47
C VAL A 126 -7.82 2.51 -8.19
N GLU A 127 -7.02 2.49 -9.25
CA GLU A 127 -6.90 3.60 -10.18
C GLU A 127 -8.13 3.69 -11.07
N ALA A 128 -8.71 4.86 -11.17
CA ALA A 128 -9.74 5.19 -12.13
C ALA A 128 -9.15 6.13 -13.17
N ALA A 129 -8.92 5.63 -14.38
CA ALA A 129 -8.47 6.46 -15.49
C ALA A 129 -9.67 7.03 -16.25
N ALA A 130 -9.58 8.29 -16.69
CA ALA A 130 -10.65 8.97 -17.43
C ALA A 130 -10.90 8.40 -18.84
N SER A 131 -10.09 7.43 -19.27
CA SER A 131 -10.16 6.79 -20.58
C SER A 131 -9.70 5.33 -20.50
N PRO A 132 -10.27 4.39 -21.27
CA PRO A 132 -9.71 3.05 -21.43
C PRO A 132 -8.41 3.04 -22.25
N TYR A 133 -8.07 4.14 -22.92
CA TYR A 133 -6.82 4.33 -23.66
C TYR A 133 -5.84 5.22 -22.88
N ALA A 134 -5.78 5.02 -21.56
CA ALA A 134 -5.01 5.85 -20.66
C ALA A 134 -3.50 5.84 -20.96
N THR A 135 -2.90 7.02 -20.86
CA THR A 135 -1.46 7.24 -20.83
C THR A 135 -1.10 7.95 -19.53
N ALA A 136 0.19 8.15 -19.22
CA ALA A 136 0.57 8.87 -18.00
C ALA A 136 -0.01 10.28 -17.89
N SER A 137 -0.32 10.93 -19.03
CA SER A 137 -0.95 12.25 -19.07
C SER A 137 -2.47 12.22 -18.98
N THR A 138 -3.11 11.05 -18.98
CA THR A 138 -4.55 10.91 -18.80
C THR A 138 -4.92 11.24 -17.35
N PRO A 139 -5.92 12.10 -17.10
CA PRO A 139 -6.39 12.36 -15.75
C PRO A 139 -6.89 11.08 -15.08
N GLU A 140 -6.51 10.89 -13.84
CA GLU A 140 -6.87 9.71 -13.05
C GLU A 140 -7.24 10.09 -11.62
N HIS A 141 -8.03 9.24 -10.97
CA HIS A 141 -8.20 9.23 -9.52
C HIS A 141 -7.60 7.96 -8.95
N ILE A 142 -7.15 8.03 -7.70
CA ILE A 142 -6.94 6.84 -6.85
C ILE A 142 -8.14 6.74 -5.91
N LEU A 143 -8.90 5.66 -6.04
CA LEU A 143 -10.08 5.35 -5.23
C LEU A 143 -9.64 4.44 -4.08
N PHE A 144 -10.12 4.70 -2.87
CA PHE A 144 -9.79 3.90 -1.70
C PHE A 144 -10.93 2.99 -1.29
N PHE A 145 -10.58 1.79 -0.81
CA PHE A 145 -11.53 0.79 -0.34
C PHE A 145 -11.04 0.16 0.96
N ALA A 146 -11.97 -0.11 1.87
CA ALA A 146 -11.72 -0.95 3.06
C ALA A 146 -12.92 -1.84 3.33
N GLY A 147 -12.69 -3.11 3.65
CA GLY A 147 -13.78 -4.04 3.96
C GLY A 147 -14.82 -4.21 2.84
N GLY A 148 -14.42 -4.02 1.57
CA GLY A 148 -15.33 -4.06 0.43
C GLY A 148 -16.24 -2.83 0.31
N VAL A 149 -15.88 -1.70 0.93
CA VAL A 149 -16.62 -0.44 0.87
C VAL A 149 -15.74 0.64 0.23
N TYR A 150 -16.32 1.42 -0.68
CA TYR A 150 -15.68 2.60 -1.27
C TYR A 150 -15.61 3.76 -0.27
N LEU A 151 -14.43 4.36 -0.10
CA LEU A 151 -14.14 5.38 0.90
C LEU A 151 -13.96 6.79 0.32
N GLY A 152 -13.83 6.92 -0.99
CA GLY A 152 -13.57 8.19 -1.68
C GLY A 152 -12.27 8.19 -2.47
N THR A 153 -11.92 9.36 -2.99
CA THR A 153 -10.74 9.59 -3.83
C THR A 153 -9.57 10.19 -3.03
N ALA A 154 -8.35 9.97 -3.49
CA ALA A 154 -7.13 10.57 -2.94
C ALA A 154 -7.09 12.11 -3.06
N THR A 155 -7.70 12.65 -4.11
CA THR A 155 -7.76 14.09 -4.39
C THR A 155 -9.18 14.47 -4.79
N ALA A 156 -9.57 15.72 -4.54
CA ALA A 156 -10.91 16.22 -4.90
C ALA A 156 -11.11 16.29 -6.43
N ALA A 157 -10.06 16.66 -7.16
CA ALA A 157 -10.03 16.67 -8.63
C ALA A 157 -9.10 15.56 -9.15
N PRO A 158 -9.36 14.98 -10.33
CA PRO A 158 -8.46 14.01 -10.94
C PRO A 158 -7.18 14.71 -11.39
N TYR A 159 -6.08 13.96 -11.39
CA TYR A 159 -4.77 14.51 -11.70
C TYR A 159 -3.93 13.50 -12.48
N SER A 160 -3.31 13.95 -13.57
CA SER A 160 -2.42 13.12 -14.40
C SER A 160 -1.08 12.87 -13.71
N PHE A 161 -0.27 11.95 -14.23
CA PHE A 161 1.05 11.63 -13.68
C PHE A 161 1.02 11.18 -12.21
N THR A 162 -0.04 10.47 -11.84
CA THR A 162 -0.22 9.90 -10.51
C THR A 162 0.27 8.45 -10.53
N SER A 163 0.89 8.01 -9.44
CA SER A 163 1.30 6.61 -9.31
C SER A 163 1.34 6.17 -7.86
N VAL A 164 0.83 4.99 -7.55
CA VAL A 164 0.95 4.43 -6.21
C VAL A 164 2.30 3.73 -6.09
N VAL A 165 3.09 4.11 -5.08
CA VAL A 165 4.46 3.60 -4.87
C VAL A 165 4.61 2.73 -3.63
N GLY A 166 3.57 2.64 -2.80
CA GLY A 166 3.59 1.77 -1.63
C GLY A 166 2.21 1.54 -1.05
N GLN A 167 2.03 0.37 -0.45
CA GLN A 167 0.84 -0.01 0.30
C GLN A 167 1.28 -0.82 1.53
N THR A 168 0.74 -0.45 2.69
CA THR A 168 0.77 -1.21 3.94
C THR A 168 -0.65 -1.61 4.32
N GLY A 169 -0.85 -2.24 5.49
CA GLY A 169 -2.19 -2.66 5.94
C GLY A 169 -3.19 -1.50 6.14
N ASP A 170 -2.69 -0.30 6.40
CA ASP A 170 -3.49 0.89 6.71
C ASP A 170 -3.10 2.12 5.89
N THR A 171 -2.01 2.09 5.11
CA THR A 171 -1.49 3.28 4.42
C THR A 171 -1.21 3.01 2.95
N VAL A 172 -1.60 3.91 2.07
CA VAL A 172 -1.23 3.94 0.65
C VAL A 172 -0.40 5.20 0.39
N THR A 173 0.73 5.07 -0.28
CA THR A 173 1.59 6.20 -0.67
C THR A 173 1.47 6.46 -2.16
N VAL A 174 0.98 7.65 -2.51
CA VAL A 174 0.77 8.09 -3.89
C VAL A 174 1.79 9.15 -4.24
N ASN A 175 2.51 8.95 -5.33
CA ASN A 175 3.40 9.92 -5.94
C ASN A 175 2.65 10.74 -6.98
N TYR A 176 2.84 12.06 -6.91
CA TYR A 176 2.40 13.01 -7.90
C TYR A 176 3.61 13.66 -8.57
N ARG A 177 3.58 13.75 -9.90
CA ARG A 177 4.55 14.49 -10.71
C ARG A 177 3.84 15.55 -11.53
N TRP A 178 4.57 16.57 -11.99
CA TRP A 178 3.99 17.65 -12.79
C TRP A 178 4.97 18.12 -13.85
N LEU A 179 4.44 18.78 -14.87
CA LEU A 179 5.26 19.38 -15.91
C LEU A 179 5.88 20.69 -15.39
N VAL A 180 7.15 20.89 -15.71
CA VAL A 180 7.89 22.13 -15.50
C VAL A 180 8.03 22.83 -16.84
N ALA A 181 7.47 24.05 -16.94
CA ALA A 181 7.42 24.83 -18.18
C ALA A 181 6.82 24.01 -19.35
N ASP A 182 7.45 24.04 -20.53
CA ASP A 182 6.95 23.45 -21.78
C ASP A 182 7.61 22.09 -22.10
N GLU A 183 7.94 21.30 -21.07
CA GLU A 183 8.58 19.99 -21.26
C GLU A 183 7.66 18.93 -21.91
N ALA A 184 8.26 17.82 -22.32
CA ALA A 184 7.51 16.71 -22.91
C ALA A 184 6.76 15.89 -21.85
N PHE A 185 5.50 15.52 -22.13
CA PHE A 185 4.66 14.69 -21.26
C PHE A 185 5.26 13.32 -20.90
N ALA A 186 6.21 12.81 -21.68
CA ALA A 186 6.77 11.47 -21.49
C ALA A 186 7.63 11.34 -20.22
N ASN A 187 8.16 12.45 -19.68
CA ASN A 187 9.02 12.42 -18.50
C ASN A 187 8.93 13.74 -17.71
N PRO A 188 7.86 13.95 -16.92
CA PRO A 188 7.71 15.15 -16.12
C PRO A 188 8.88 15.31 -15.13
N GLU A 189 9.55 16.45 -15.15
CA GLU A 189 10.67 16.80 -14.27
C GLU A 189 10.21 17.16 -12.85
N GLY A 190 8.99 17.67 -12.69
CA GLY A 190 8.43 18.05 -11.40
C GLY A 190 8.14 16.86 -10.48
N GLY A 191 8.41 17.04 -9.18
CA GLY A 191 8.22 16.00 -8.18
C GLY A 191 9.30 14.90 -8.19
N PRO A 192 9.01 13.68 -7.71
CA PRO A 192 7.71 13.26 -7.18
C PRO A 192 7.45 13.85 -5.79
N ALA A 193 6.21 14.24 -5.54
CA ALA A 193 5.72 14.47 -4.18
C ALA A 193 5.00 13.20 -3.70
N ALA A 194 5.55 12.56 -2.66
CA ALA A 194 4.96 11.38 -2.05
C ALA A 194 3.97 11.79 -0.96
N ILE A 195 2.70 11.44 -1.15
CA ILE A 195 1.61 11.73 -0.21
C ILE A 195 1.08 10.43 0.36
N ARG A 196 1.07 10.31 1.68
CA ARG A 196 0.52 9.15 2.39
C ARG A 196 -0.94 9.39 2.73
N TYR A 197 -1.73 8.35 2.49
CA TYR A 197 -3.14 8.27 2.80
C TYR A 197 -3.33 7.12 3.77
N GLN A 198 -3.73 7.43 5.00
CA GLN A 198 -3.91 6.44 6.06
C GLN A 198 -5.39 6.23 6.37
N TRP A 199 -5.79 4.98 6.41
CA TRP A 199 -7.06 4.53 6.95
C TRP A 199 -6.98 4.37 8.47
N ASP A 200 -7.74 5.18 9.21
CA ASP A 200 -7.77 5.12 10.69
C ASP A 200 -8.84 4.18 11.26
N GLY A 201 -9.56 3.45 10.39
CA GLY A 201 -10.72 2.63 10.75
C GLY A 201 -12.07 3.34 10.56
N SER A 202 -12.08 4.65 10.32
CA SER A 202 -13.28 5.45 10.09
C SER A 202 -13.21 6.32 8.84
N GLN A 203 -12.06 6.92 8.54
CA GLN A 203 -11.87 7.77 7.37
C GLN A 203 -10.45 7.63 6.82
N VAL A 204 -10.26 8.10 5.59
CA VAL A 204 -8.93 8.23 4.98
C VAL A 204 -8.37 9.60 5.31
N ASN A 205 -7.27 9.64 6.04
CA ASN A 205 -6.54 10.85 6.38
C ASN A 205 -5.34 11.02 5.44
N MET A 206 -5.26 12.17 4.79
CA MET A 206 -4.07 12.59 4.05
C MET A 206 -3.04 13.11 5.06
N LEU A 207 -1.89 12.44 5.15
CA LEU A 207 -0.87 12.73 6.18
C LEU A 207 0.15 13.79 5.74
N ASP A 208 0.29 13.99 4.44
CA ASP A 208 1.25 14.92 3.85
C ASP A 208 0.51 15.98 3.01
N THR A 209 1.13 17.14 2.82
CA THR A 209 0.50 18.25 2.09
C THR A 209 0.67 18.06 0.58
N LEU A 210 -0.44 18.10 -0.17
CA LEU A 210 -0.41 18.14 -1.63
C LEU A 210 0.31 19.42 -2.11
N PRO A 211 1.26 19.31 -3.07
CA PRO A 211 1.84 20.48 -3.71
C PRO A 211 0.79 21.32 -4.42
N THR A 212 1.04 22.63 -4.51
CA THR A 212 0.15 23.58 -5.21
C THR A 212 -0.07 23.22 -6.68
N GLU A 213 0.94 22.63 -7.30
CA GLU A 213 0.97 22.17 -8.69
C GLU A 213 0.00 21.01 -8.96
N VAL A 214 -0.41 20.30 -7.90
CA VAL A 214 -1.39 19.20 -7.97
C VAL A 214 -2.80 19.69 -7.67
N THR A 215 -2.94 20.77 -6.89
CA THR A 215 -4.25 21.24 -6.40
C THR A 215 -4.98 22.20 -7.34
N GLY A 216 -4.28 22.88 -8.26
CA GLY A 216 -4.88 23.72 -9.32
C GLY A 216 -5.55 25.00 -8.85
#